data_AF-A0A4Q3ITY6-F1
#
_entry.id   AF-A0A4Q3ITY6-F1
#
_cell.length_a   1.000
_cell.length_b   1.000
_cell.length_c   1.000
_cell.angle_alpha   90.00
_cell.angle_beta   90.00
_cell.angle_gamma   90.00
#
_symmetry.space_group_name_H-M   'P 1'
#
loop_
_entity.id
_entity.type
_entity.pdbx_description
1 polymer ?
#
loop_
_entity_poly.entity_id
_entity_poly.type
_entity_poly.pdbx_seq_one_letter_code
_entity_poly.pdbx_strand_id
1 'polypeptide(L)'
;MFEYGPMPPLMFGGMIAFLIMGFPVAFSLAAVGMLFGMLGIAFDHFSPALLNALPLRFYGVISNDLLLAIPFFTFMGAILERCGLAEDLLEGSGQLFGPVPGGLAYAVVIVGAVLGAITGTVAASVIAMGVVSLPVM
;
A
#
# COMPACT_ATOMS: atom_id res chain seq x y z
N MET A 1 -9.89 14.71 25.37
CA MET A 1 -10.46 14.31 24.06
C MET A 1 -11.68 15.15 23.64
N PHE A 2 -12.44 15.74 24.58
CA PHE A 2 -13.61 16.59 24.27
C PHE A 2 -13.41 18.10 24.48
N GLU A 3 -12.18 18.58 24.75
CA GLU A 3 -11.89 20.02 24.85
C GLU A 3 -12.16 20.78 23.54
N TYR A 4 -12.27 20.04 22.42
CA TYR A 4 -12.54 20.56 21.07
C TYR A 4 -13.93 20.13 20.51
N GLY A 5 -14.88 19.79 21.38
CA GLY A 5 -16.23 19.35 20.97
C GLY A 5 -16.28 18.00 20.23
N PRO A 6 -17.37 17.68 19.49
CA PRO A 6 -17.53 16.41 18.75
C PRO A 6 -16.72 16.33 17.45
N MET A 7 -15.88 17.33 17.14
CA MET A 7 -15.12 17.44 15.89
C MET A 7 -14.16 16.27 15.64
N PRO A 8 -13.33 15.80 16.61
CA PRO A 8 -12.42 14.68 16.36
C PRO A 8 -13.13 13.35 16.03
N PRO A 9 -14.18 12.94 16.77
CA PRO A 9 -14.99 11.77 16.39
C PRO A 9 -15.67 11.92 15.03
N LEU A 10 -16.16 13.11 14.69
CA LEU A 10 -16.78 13.39 13.38
C LEU A 10 -15.77 13.30 12.24
N MET A 11 -14.54 13.80 12.43
CA MET A 11 -13.47 13.70 11.43
C MET A 11 -13.09 12.25 11.17
N PHE A 12 -12.97 11.46 12.24
CA PHE A 12 -12.67 10.03 12.13
C PHE A 12 -13.82 9.25 11.46
N GLY A 13 -15.07 9.52 11.86
CA GLY A 13 -16.25 8.91 11.23
C GLY A 13 -16.39 9.29 9.75
N GLY A 14 -16.12 10.55 9.40
CA GLY A 14 -16.11 11.03 8.02
C GLY A 14 -15.05 10.34 7.17
N MET A 15 -13.84 10.17 7.71
CA MET A 15 -12.77 9.41 7.06
C MET A 15 -13.21 7.97 6.76
N ILE A 16 -13.80 7.27 7.74
CA ILE A 16 -14.30 5.90 7.55
C ILE A 16 -15.37 5.85 6.45
N ALA A 17 -16.34 6.78 6.47
CA ALA A 17 -17.40 6.83 5.48
C ALA A 17 -16.85 7.02 4.04
N PHE A 18 -15.88 7.91 3.86
CA PHE A 18 -15.22 8.14 2.57
C PHE A 18 -14.43 6.92 2.09
N LEU A 19 -13.76 6.21 3.01
CA LEU A 19 -13.03 4.98 2.68
C LEU A 19 -13.98 3.84 2.27
N ILE A 20 -15.12 3.69 2.94
CA ILE A 20 -16.14 2.68 2.59
C ILE A 20 -16.77 2.96 1.22
N MET A 21 -16.86 4.23 0.81
CA MET A 21 -17.36 4.62 -0.51
C MET A 21 -16.43 4.17 -1.67
N GLY A 22 -15.26 3.61 -1.35
CA GLY A 22 -14.32 3.07 -2.34
C GLY A 22 -13.49 4.14 -3.05
N PHE A 23 -13.51 5.38 -2.56
CA PHE A 23 -12.70 6.46 -3.12
C PHE A 23 -11.22 6.27 -2.76
N PRO A 24 -10.26 6.57 -3.65
CA PRO A 24 -8.84 6.32 -3.37
C PRO A 24 -8.39 7.01 -2.08
N VAL A 25 -7.69 6.25 -1.23
CA VAL A 25 -7.35 6.63 0.16
C VAL A 25 -6.70 8.02 0.26
N ALA A 26 -5.78 8.34 -0.66
CA ALA A 26 -5.09 9.64 -0.67
C ALA A 26 -6.06 10.82 -0.80
N PHE A 27 -7.05 10.73 -1.70
CA PHE A 27 -8.04 11.78 -1.88
C PHE A 27 -9.02 11.84 -0.73
N SER A 28 -9.42 10.70 -0.17
CA SER A 28 -10.28 10.63 1.01
C SER A 28 -9.64 11.31 2.23
N LEU A 29 -8.37 11.02 2.50
CA LEU A 29 -7.61 11.65 3.59
C LEU A 29 -7.41 13.15 3.36
N ALA A 30 -7.06 13.56 2.13
CA ALA A 30 -6.88 14.96 1.80
C ALA A 30 -8.18 15.76 1.92
N ALA A 31 -9.29 15.23 1.40
CA ALA A 31 -10.60 15.89 1.45
C ALA A 31 -11.10 16.05 2.88
N VAL A 32 -11.10 14.97 3.67
CA VAL A 32 -11.54 15.02 5.07
C VAL A 32 -10.61 15.92 5.90
N GLY A 33 -9.30 15.83 5.69
CA GLY A 33 -8.32 16.69 6.36
C GLY A 33 -8.49 18.18 6.05
N MET A 34 -8.70 18.54 4.78
CA MET A 34 -8.95 19.94 4.40
C MET A 34 -10.31 20.44 4.89
N LEU A 35 -11.36 19.63 4.78
CA LEU A 35 -12.72 20.01 5.18
C LEU A 35 -12.79 20.27 6.69
N PHE A 36 -12.28 19.36 7.51
CA PHE A 36 -12.23 19.56 8.96
C PHE A 36 -11.20 20.61 9.38
N GLY A 37 -10.12 20.81 8.62
CA GLY A 37 -9.19 21.92 8.79
C GLY A 37 -9.87 23.29 8.60
N MET A 38 -10.67 23.43 7.54
CA MET A 38 -11.45 24.65 7.28
C MET A 38 -12.53 24.87 8.34
N LEU A 39 -13.28 23.83 8.72
CA LEU A 39 -14.28 23.92 9.79
C LEU A 39 -13.62 24.30 11.12
N GLY A 40 -12.46 23.74 11.44
CA GLY A 40 -11.70 24.11 12.64
C GLY A 40 -11.29 25.58 12.67
N ILE A 41 -10.98 26.18 11.52
CA ILE A 41 -10.72 27.63 11.42
C ILE A 41 -12.01 28.43 11.58
N ALA A 42 -13.12 27.99 10.98
CA ALA A 42 -14.40 28.67 11.07
C ALA A 42 -15.00 28.68 12.49
N PHE A 43 -14.75 27.63 13.28
CA PHE A 43 -15.13 27.52 14.69
C PHE A 43 -14.04 28.00 15.67
N ASP A 44 -13.05 28.75 15.17
CA ASP A 44 -11.98 29.40 15.94
C ASP A 44 -11.17 28.42 16.83
N HIS A 45 -11.06 27.16 16.41
CA HIS A 45 -10.26 26.13 17.09
C HIS A 45 -8.77 26.24 16.77
N PHE A 46 -8.42 26.66 15.55
CA PHE A 46 -7.05 26.75 15.09
C PHE A 46 -6.84 28.04 14.29
N SER A 47 -5.66 28.66 14.45
CA SER A 47 -5.34 29.87 13.69
C SER A 47 -5.24 29.57 12.18
N PRO A 48 -5.69 30.48 11.29
CA PRO A 48 -5.50 30.35 9.84
C PRO A 48 -4.02 30.22 9.45
N ALA A 49 -3.11 30.74 10.28
CA ALA A 49 -1.68 30.67 10.07
C ALA A 49 -1.15 29.22 10.00
N LEU A 50 -1.88 28.25 10.59
CA LEU A 50 -1.52 26.83 10.55
C LEU A 50 -1.54 26.27 9.12
N LEU A 51 -2.36 26.83 8.22
CA LEU A 51 -2.39 26.43 6.81
C LEU A 51 -1.11 26.77 6.07
N ASN A 52 -0.36 27.79 6.52
CA ASN A 52 0.94 28.13 5.94
C ASN A 52 2.00 27.05 6.21
N ALA A 53 1.76 26.13 7.15
CA ALA A 53 2.63 24.98 7.37
C ALA A 53 2.37 23.83 6.37
N LEU A 54 1.26 23.86 5.62
CA LEU A 54 0.94 22.80 4.65
C LEU A 54 2.00 22.66 3.54
N PRO A 55 2.48 23.74 2.88
CA PRO A 55 3.52 23.60 1.85
C PRO A 55 4.79 22.93 2.39
N LEU A 56 5.22 23.28 3.60
CA LEU A 56 6.38 22.67 4.24
C LEU A 56 6.15 21.18 4.54
N ARG A 57 4.94 20.82 5.00
CA ARG A 57 4.54 19.42 5.22
C ARG A 57 4.54 18.62 3.91
N PHE A 58 3.98 19.18 2.84
CA PHE A 58 3.98 18.55 1.51
C PHE A 58 5.40 18.34 1.00
N TYR A 59 6.25 19.37 1.09
CA TYR A 59 7.64 19.28 0.69
C TYR A 59 8.38 18.19 1.48
N GLY A 60 8.22 18.16 2.82
CA GLY A 60 8.84 17.15 3.67
C GLY A 60 8.41 15.72 3.39
N VAL A 61 7.18 15.50 2.90
CA VAL A 61 6.72 14.17 2.47
C VAL A 61 7.37 13.78 1.14
N ILE A 62 7.38 14.69 0.15
CA ILE A 62 7.94 14.41 -1.18
C ILE A 62 9.46 14.25 -1.13
N SER A 63 10.14 15.00 -0.27
CA SER A 63 11.59 14.94 -0.07
C SER A 63 12.02 13.75 0.79
N ASN A 64 11.12 12.82 1.11
CA ASN A 64 11.44 11.66 1.94
C ASN A 64 12.17 10.61 1.10
N ASP A 65 13.42 10.34 1.45
CA ASP A 65 14.26 9.34 0.76
C ASP A 65 13.65 7.92 0.77
N LEU A 66 12.77 7.60 1.73
CA LEU A 66 12.04 6.33 1.73
C LEU A 66 11.13 6.17 0.51
N LEU A 67 10.68 7.26 -0.11
CA LEU A 67 9.90 7.20 -1.34
C LEU A 67 10.73 6.72 -2.54
N LEU A 68 12.07 6.85 -2.50
CA LEU A 68 12.96 6.26 -3.50
C LEU A 68 12.91 4.72 -3.47
N ALA A 69 12.48 4.12 -2.36
CA ALA A 69 12.30 2.67 -2.29
C ALA A 69 11.23 2.17 -3.28
N ILE A 70 10.20 2.96 -3.59
CA ILE A 70 9.12 2.59 -4.52
C ILE A 70 9.66 2.26 -5.93
N PRO A 71 10.38 3.17 -6.63
CA PRO A 71 10.95 2.86 -7.93
C PRO A 71 12.03 1.78 -7.86
N PHE A 72 12.85 1.72 -6.80
CA PHE A 72 13.88 0.68 -6.66
C PHE A 72 13.29 -0.71 -6.46
N PHE A 73 12.23 -0.87 -5.65
CA PHE A 73 11.53 -2.14 -5.48
C PHE A 73 10.83 -2.57 -6.78
N THR A 74 10.19 -1.62 -7.48
CA THR A 74 9.59 -1.89 -8.79
C THR A 74 10.64 -2.33 -9.81
N PHE A 75 11.79 -1.66 -9.84
CA PHE A 75 12.90 -1.98 -10.74
C PHE A 75 13.49 -3.36 -10.45
N MET A 76 13.73 -3.68 -9.18
CA MET A 76 14.17 -5.00 -8.77
C MET A 76 13.15 -6.07 -9.17
N GLY A 77 11.85 -5.82 -8.97
CA GLY A 77 10.81 -6.74 -9.41
C GLY A 77 10.84 -7.02 -10.91
N ALA A 78 11.00 -5.96 -11.72
CA ALA A 78 11.14 -6.09 -13.17
C ALA A 78 12.41 -6.87 -13.57
N ILE A 79 13.52 -6.71 -12.83
CA ILE A 79 14.73 -7.51 -13.04
C ILE A 79 14.43 -8.98 -12.76
N LEU A 80 13.87 -9.29 -11.59
CA LEU A 80 13.59 -10.67 -11.15
C LEU A 80 12.66 -11.42 -12.12
N GLU A 81 11.67 -10.71 -12.66
CA GLU A 81 10.77 -11.23 -13.69
C GLU A 81 11.53 -11.49 -15.01
N ARG A 82 12.39 -10.54 -15.44
CA ARG A 82 13.16 -10.64 -16.69
C ARG A 82 14.21 -11.74 -16.68
N CYS A 83 14.81 -12.05 -15.54
CA CYS A 83 15.82 -13.10 -15.43
C CYS A 83 15.26 -14.50 -15.11
N GLY A 84 13.94 -14.67 -15.04
CA GLY A 84 13.31 -15.97 -14.84
C GLY A 84 13.42 -16.52 -13.42
N LEU A 85 13.95 -15.73 -12.46
CA LEU A 85 14.15 -16.20 -11.09
C LEU A 85 12.83 -16.63 -10.42
N ALA A 86 11.73 -15.98 -10.76
CA ALA A 86 10.41 -16.32 -10.21
C ALA A 86 9.95 -17.73 -10.60
N GLU A 87 10.30 -18.17 -11.82
CA GLU A 87 9.95 -19.47 -12.38
C GLU A 87 10.86 -20.56 -11.78
N ASP A 88 12.17 -20.31 -11.73
CA ASP A 88 13.15 -21.20 -11.10
C ASP A 88 12.82 -21.47 -9.61
N LEU A 89 12.38 -20.43 -8.88
CA LEU A 89 12.00 -20.57 -7.47
C LEU A 89 10.70 -21.37 -7.32
N LEU A 90 9.73 -21.21 -8.21
CA LEU A 90 8.49 -22.00 -8.19
C LEU A 90 8.75 -23.47 -8.52
N GLU A 91 9.54 -23.77 -9.54
CA GLU A 91 9.89 -25.15 -9.90
C GLU A 91 10.71 -25.83 -8.80
N GLY A 92 11.73 -25.15 -8.27
CA GLY A 92 12.58 -25.69 -7.20
C GLY A 92 11.80 -25.93 -5.90
N SER A 93 10.93 -25.00 -5.52
CA SER A 93 10.06 -25.19 -4.34
C SER A 93 8.96 -26.23 -4.58
N GLY A 94 8.42 -26.33 -5.79
CA GLY A 94 7.49 -27.39 -6.19
C GLY A 94 8.08 -28.78 -6.06
N GLN A 95 9.35 -28.98 -6.45
CA GLN A 95 10.08 -30.23 -6.24
C GLN A 95 10.34 -30.51 -4.76
N LEU A 96 10.66 -29.48 -3.99
CA LEU A 96 10.89 -29.59 -2.54
C LEU A 96 9.65 -30.04 -1.77
N PHE A 97 8.47 -29.53 -2.15
CA PHE A 97 7.19 -29.87 -1.51
C PHE A 97 6.41 -30.98 -2.22
N GLY A 98 6.89 -31.49 -3.36
CA GLY A 98 6.24 -32.52 -4.17
C GLY A 98 5.77 -33.80 -3.45
N PRO A 99 6.47 -34.30 -2.41
CA PRO A 99 6.00 -35.47 -1.64
C PRO A 99 4.77 -35.18 -0.76
N VAL A 100 4.46 -33.92 -0.50
CA VAL A 100 3.37 -33.51 0.39
C VAL A 100 2.09 -33.31 -0.44
N PRO A 101 0.94 -33.89 -0.04
CA PRO A 101 -0.33 -33.61 -0.71
C PRO A 101 -0.65 -32.11 -0.64
N GLY A 102 -0.78 -31.46 -1.80
CA GLY A 102 -0.94 -30.00 -1.92
C GLY A 102 0.38 -29.21 -1.94
N GLY A 103 1.54 -29.88 -2.06
CA GLY A 103 2.86 -29.25 -2.04
C GLY A 103 3.04 -28.09 -3.02
N LEU A 104 2.42 -28.16 -4.19
CA LEU A 104 2.45 -27.08 -5.17
C LEU A 104 1.74 -25.81 -4.67
N ALA A 105 0.63 -25.95 -3.93
CA ALA A 105 -0.06 -24.80 -3.35
C ALA A 105 0.78 -24.12 -2.26
N TYR A 106 1.50 -24.91 -1.45
CA TYR A 106 2.45 -24.37 -0.48
C TYR A 106 3.61 -23.64 -1.16
N ALA A 107 4.16 -24.20 -2.24
CA ALA A 107 5.19 -23.56 -3.05
C ALA A 107 4.74 -22.18 -3.56
N VAL A 108 3.53 -22.09 -4.14
CA VAL A 108 2.97 -20.82 -4.64
C VAL A 108 2.79 -19.79 -3.53
N VAL A 109 2.27 -20.19 -2.36
CA VAL A 109 2.08 -19.26 -1.24
C VAL A 109 3.42 -18.73 -0.73
N ILE A 110 4.42 -19.60 -0.56
CA ILE A 110 5.73 -19.22 -0.04
C ILE A 110 6.49 -18.35 -1.04
N VAL A 111 6.61 -18.80 -2.29
CA VAL A 111 7.33 -18.06 -3.34
C VAL A 111 6.61 -16.75 -3.65
N GLY A 112 5.28 -16.77 -3.74
CA GLY A 112 4.47 -15.58 -3.92
C GLY A 112 4.61 -14.58 -2.77
N ALA A 113 4.70 -15.04 -1.52
CA ALA A 113 4.94 -14.16 -0.37
C ALA A 113 6.34 -13.53 -0.42
N VAL A 114 7.38 -14.30 -0.75
CA VAL A 114 8.76 -13.82 -0.87
C VAL A 114 8.88 -12.80 -2.00
N LEU A 115 8.42 -13.14 -3.21
CA LEU A 115 8.48 -12.23 -4.36
C LEU A 115 7.57 -11.01 -4.18
N GLY A 116 6.40 -11.17 -3.57
CA GLY A 116 5.52 -10.04 -3.24
C GLY A 116 6.15 -9.08 -2.23
N ALA A 117 6.85 -9.60 -1.22
CA ALA A 117 7.57 -8.77 -0.24
C ALA A 117 8.73 -7.99 -0.87
N ILE A 118 9.43 -8.59 -1.84
CA ILE A 118 10.59 -8.00 -2.51
C ILE A 118 10.16 -6.95 -3.56
N THR A 119 9.08 -7.19 -4.29
CA THR A 119 8.61 -6.31 -5.38
C THR A 119 7.68 -5.18 -4.92
N GLY A 120 7.04 -5.32 -3.76
CA GLY A 120 6.17 -4.28 -3.17
C GLY A 120 4.82 -4.09 -3.86
N THR A 121 4.50 -4.84 -4.91
CA THR A 121 3.23 -4.73 -5.67
C THR A 121 2.41 -6.02 -5.59
N VAL A 122 1.50 -6.10 -4.61
CA VAL A 122 0.68 -7.31 -4.34
C VAL A 122 -0.19 -7.72 -5.53
N ALA A 123 -0.74 -6.78 -6.29
CA ALA A 123 -1.65 -7.10 -7.40
C ALA A 123 -0.93 -7.67 -8.63
N ALA A 124 0.24 -7.11 -8.98
CA ALA A 124 1.00 -7.54 -10.15
C ALA A 124 1.65 -8.92 -9.92
N SER A 125 2.16 -9.17 -8.72
CA SER A 125 2.81 -10.44 -8.38
C SER A 125 1.82 -11.61 -8.38
N VAL A 126 0.59 -11.41 -7.89
CA VAL A 126 -0.43 -12.48 -7.88
C VAL A 126 -0.89 -12.85 -9.29
N ILE A 127 -1.05 -11.86 -10.18
CA ILE A 127 -1.43 -12.12 -11.58
C ILE A 127 -0.31 -12.86 -12.32
N ALA A 128 0.95 -12.41 -12.17
CA ALA A 128 2.09 -13.07 -12.78
C ALA A 128 2.27 -14.51 -12.26
N MET A 129 2.22 -14.70 -10.93
CA MET A 129 2.28 -16.04 -10.32
C MET A 129 1.14 -16.93 -10.79
N GLY A 130 -0.09 -16.41 -10.94
CA GLY A 130 -1.23 -17.20 -11.44
C GLY A 130 -1.04 -17.68 -12.88
N VAL A 131 -0.46 -16.86 -13.75
CA VAL A 131 -0.17 -17.24 -15.14
C VAL A 131 0.99 -18.24 -15.21
N VAL A 132 2.03 -18.07 -14.38
CA VAL A 132 3.20 -18.96 -14.30
C VAL A 132 2.87 -20.30 -13.61
N SER A 133 1.96 -20.31 -12.63
CA SER A 133 1.59 -21.53 -11.90
C SER A 133 0.56 -22.40 -12.62
N LEU A 134 -0.28 -21.80 -13.49
CA LEU A 134 -1.29 -22.52 -14.28
C LEU A 134 -0.76 -23.72 -15.09
N PRO A 135 0.41 -23.68 -15.75
CA PRO A 135 0.97 -24.83 -16.47
C PRO A 135 1.64 -25.88 -15.57
N VAL A 136 1.95 -25.56 -14.31
CA VAL A 136 2.65 -26.45 -13.36
C VAL A 136 1.65 -27.20 -12.45
N MET A 137 0.40 -26.73 -12.36
CA MET A 137 -0.73 -27.39 -11.66
C MET A 137 -1.39 -28.47 -12.51
#